data_AF-U1PGI6-F1
#
_entry.id   AF-U1PGI6-F1
#
_cell.length_a   1.000
_cell.length_b   1.000
_cell.length_c   1.000
_cell.angle_alpha   90.00
_cell.angle_beta   90.00
_cell.angle_gamma   90.00
#
_symmetry.space_group_name_H-M   'P 1'
#
loop_
_entity.id
_entity.type
_entity.pdbx_description
1 polymer ?
#
loop_
_entity_poly.entity_id
_entity_poly.type
_entity_poly.pdbx_seq_one_letter_code
_entity_poly.pdbx_strand_id
1 'polypeptide(L)'
;MSNDAWLSRPLAENQAAAVSTFDDFITDFSFTQNGVRLHYLPYPINPVDTDTFERFYTEVYLPLREATDTDAEFVDRIIEIYTSDVDGASGGDNPASPLSEIIDEDTEYQPFTQETSWLHLYALMYVGSTEPSRVFVDEPNVSLDAVTSVEGAYIDVLSDVGASQLFGTLASQLGYYLPNEGGIAYALLFGSLFDPVIALSPDENDTEAEDAKATTGDALFTRYAKLLRGRSINAVSLISEFATRVDEKLRENLSTNNEPFPTRLVLSQYIQLRTLDQAELLDGDSIIKTGICNADMRSPSDGQTYSSRDERLQDFLENHPMLDNTEARSVFLLGALVGRLSAYQYSEGVSQKLTEQYPPSSISRRVIPEVTQEILDRNYTYGDKDDINRFNQRYTNRLADSMLVRSPDDWTISESESKWLYALGVAYGKQDTSKGIERSDEIEDDDDGTDEVDSTDETDDGHKNIELTEY
;
A
#
# COMPACT_ATOMS: atom_id res chain seq x y z
N MET A 1 -22.82 30.70 28.32
CA MET A 1 -23.36 31.77 27.44
C MET A 1 -24.14 31.07 26.33
N SER A 2 -25.18 31.69 25.77
CA SER A 2 -26.09 31.01 24.84
C SER A 2 -25.39 30.57 23.56
N ASN A 3 -25.70 29.37 23.07
CA ASN A 3 -25.06 28.77 21.88
C ASN A 3 -25.83 29.08 20.57
N ASP A 4 -26.69 30.09 20.63
CA ASP A 4 -27.79 30.35 19.68
C ASP A 4 -27.44 31.46 18.68
N ALA A 5 -26.14 31.76 18.52
CA ALA A 5 -25.68 32.88 17.68
C ALA A 5 -26.08 32.72 16.21
N TRP A 6 -26.19 31.48 15.72
CA TRP A 6 -26.63 31.17 14.36
C TRP A 6 -28.13 31.47 14.15
N LEU A 7 -28.98 31.24 15.16
CA LEU A 7 -30.40 31.62 15.14
C LEU A 7 -30.65 33.14 15.13
N SER A 8 -29.63 33.96 15.42
CA SER A 8 -29.77 35.42 15.53
C SER A 8 -29.55 36.21 14.22
N ARG A 9 -29.26 35.53 13.10
CA ARG A 9 -29.12 36.17 11.78
C ARG A 9 -30.38 35.93 10.94
N PRO A 10 -31.34 36.88 10.89
CA PRO A 10 -32.47 36.77 9.99
C PRO A 10 -31.97 36.81 8.55
N LEU A 11 -32.27 35.75 7.79
CA LEU A 11 -32.09 35.71 6.34
C LEU A 11 -32.90 36.84 5.70
N ALA A 12 -32.38 37.45 4.63
CA ALA A 12 -33.18 38.36 3.82
C ALA A 12 -34.37 37.60 3.20
N GLU A 13 -35.48 38.29 2.90
CA GLU A 13 -36.70 37.65 2.36
C GLU A 13 -36.41 36.75 1.14
N ASN A 14 -35.56 37.23 0.22
CA ASN A 14 -35.09 36.48 -0.95
C ASN A 14 -34.32 35.19 -0.57
N GLN A 15 -33.48 35.25 0.47
CA GLN A 15 -32.69 34.12 0.96
C GLN A 15 -33.56 33.12 1.73
N ALA A 16 -34.51 33.61 2.53
CA ALA A 16 -35.49 32.78 3.22
C ALA A 16 -36.41 32.05 2.23
N ALA A 17 -36.84 32.75 1.18
CA ALA A 17 -37.60 32.15 0.07
C ALA A 17 -36.78 31.04 -0.62
N ALA A 18 -35.54 31.33 -1.02
CA ALA A 18 -34.65 30.34 -1.62
C ALA A 18 -34.45 29.12 -0.71
N VAL A 19 -34.08 29.32 0.56
CA VAL A 19 -33.92 28.25 1.57
C VAL A 19 -35.21 27.44 1.75
N SER A 20 -36.40 28.06 1.65
CA SER A 20 -37.69 27.34 1.73
C SER A 20 -38.07 26.54 0.47
N THR A 21 -37.29 26.63 -0.60
CA THR A 21 -37.44 25.83 -1.84
C THR A 21 -36.37 24.75 -2.02
N PHE A 22 -35.38 24.64 -1.12
CA PHE A 22 -34.53 23.46 -1.07
C PHE A 22 -35.27 22.32 -0.34
N ASP A 23 -35.02 21.10 -0.81
CA ASP A 23 -35.44 19.87 -0.14
C ASP A 23 -34.55 19.59 1.10
N ASP A 24 -34.66 18.42 1.73
CA ASP A 24 -33.91 18.12 2.95
C ASP A 24 -32.43 17.90 2.65
N PHE A 25 -31.60 18.93 2.87
CA PHE A 25 -30.15 18.85 2.69
C PHE A 25 -29.46 17.76 3.54
N ILE A 26 -30.17 17.14 4.51
CA ILE A 26 -29.69 16.04 5.32
C ILE A 26 -29.91 14.67 4.63
N THR A 27 -30.81 14.59 3.62
CA THR A 27 -30.89 13.43 2.71
C THR A 27 -29.97 13.57 1.50
N ASP A 28 -29.77 14.78 1.03
CA ASP A 28 -28.98 15.08 -0.16
C ASP A 28 -27.46 15.13 0.20
N PHE A 29 -26.58 15.22 -0.81
CA PHE A 29 -25.13 15.44 -0.66
C PHE A 29 -24.37 14.49 0.29
N SER A 30 -24.84 13.25 0.47
CA SER A 30 -24.29 12.35 1.48
C SER A 30 -24.48 10.86 1.22
N PHE A 31 -23.50 10.08 1.67
CA PHE A 31 -23.36 8.63 1.51
C PHE A 31 -23.02 7.96 2.86
N THR A 32 -23.05 6.63 2.95
CA THR A 32 -22.86 5.88 4.21
C THR A 32 -21.75 4.83 4.12
N GLN A 33 -20.61 5.08 4.75
CA GLN A 33 -19.49 4.12 4.87
C GLN A 33 -19.36 3.63 6.32
N ASN A 34 -19.27 2.32 6.51
CA ASN A 34 -19.07 1.65 7.82
C ASN A 34 -20.01 2.16 8.95
N GLY A 35 -21.27 2.47 8.62
CA GLY A 35 -22.30 2.97 9.56
C GLY A 35 -22.17 4.45 9.95
N VAL A 36 -21.18 5.17 9.40
CA VAL A 36 -21.05 6.63 9.43
C VAL A 36 -21.70 7.21 8.19
N ARG A 37 -22.49 8.28 8.33
CA ARG A 37 -22.95 9.07 7.18
C ARG A 37 -22.02 10.26 6.98
N LEU A 38 -21.46 10.37 5.79
CA LEU A 38 -20.55 11.42 5.37
C LEU A 38 -21.30 12.37 4.43
N HIS A 39 -21.19 13.67 4.65
CA HIS A 39 -21.73 14.71 3.77
C HIS A 39 -20.58 15.51 3.18
N TYR A 40 -20.63 15.78 1.88
CA TYR A 40 -19.72 16.72 1.22
C TYR A 40 -20.53 17.82 0.53
N LEU A 41 -20.60 18.98 1.19
CA LEU A 41 -21.28 20.16 0.68
C LEU A 41 -20.26 21.06 -0.02
N PRO A 42 -20.21 21.13 -1.36
CA PRO A 42 -19.32 22.03 -2.07
C PRO A 42 -19.78 23.48 -1.89
N TYR A 43 -18.83 24.42 -1.82
CA TYR A 43 -19.14 25.85 -1.78
C TYR A 43 -18.07 26.69 -2.50
N PRO A 44 -18.43 27.83 -3.13
CA PRO A 44 -17.45 28.74 -3.71
C PRO A 44 -16.65 29.49 -2.62
N ILE A 45 -15.33 29.53 -2.78
CA ILE A 45 -14.42 30.22 -1.84
C ILE A 45 -14.60 31.74 -1.89
N ASN A 46 -14.87 32.26 -3.09
CA ASN A 46 -14.96 33.70 -3.36
C ASN A 46 -16.42 34.21 -3.28
N PRO A 47 -16.64 35.51 -3.02
CA PRO A 47 -17.98 36.10 -3.05
C PRO A 47 -18.66 35.89 -4.40
N VAL A 48 -19.80 35.19 -4.36
CA VAL A 48 -20.52 34.73 -5.55
C VAL A 48 -21.25 35.90 -6.22
N ASP A 49 -20.93 36.18 -7.49
CA ASP A 49 -21.74 37.03 -8.38
C ASP A 49 -22.74 36.19 -9.20
N THR A 50 -23.54 36.81 -10.07
CA THR A 50 -24.57 36.09 -10.83
C THR A 50 -23.97 34.98 -11.69
N ASP A 51 -22.89 35.27 -12.40
CA ASP A 51 -22.25 34.34 -13.34
C ASP A 51 -21.63 33.16 -12.58
N THR A 52 -20.97 33.43 -11.43
CA THR A 52 -20.43 32.40 -10.53
C THR A 52 -21.55 31.56 -9.88
N PHE A 53 -22.71 32.17 -9.60
CA PHE A 53 -23.87 31.45 -9.04
C PHE A 53 -24.53 30.54 -10.08
N GLU A 54 -24.72 31.03 -11.31
CA GLU A 54 -25.27 30.22 -12.41
C GLU A 54 -24.30 29.07 -12.77
N ARG A 55 -22.98 29.31 -12.74
CA ARG A 55 -21.94 28.27 -12.84
C ARG A 55 -22.10 27.23 -11.73
N PHE A 56 -22.03 27.63 -10.45
CA PHE A 56 -22.16 26.74 -9.31
C PHE A 56 -23.47 25.94 -9.31
N TYR A 57 -24.59 26.58 -9.62
CA TYR A 57 -25.89 25.92 -9.63
C TYR A 57 -25.98 24.83 -10.71
N THR A 58 -25.41 25.09 -11.89
CA THR A 58 -25.54 24.21 -13.08
C THR A 58 -24.46 23.14 -13.16
N GLU A 59 -23.22 23.46 -12.79
CA GLU A 59 -22.05 22.58 -12.93
C GLU A 59 -21.70 21.83 -11.63
N VAL A 60 -22.22 22.27 -10.48
CA VAL A 60 -21.89 21.67 -9.17
C VAL A 60 -23.13 21.17 -8.43
N TYR A 61 -24.08 22.06 -8.13
CA TYR A 61 -25.22 21.74 -7.27
C TYR A 61 -26.19 20.73 -7.91
N LEU A 62 -26.65 20.98 -9.14
CA LEU A 62 -27.55 20.05 -9.83
C LEU A 62 -26.91 18.66 -10.06
N PRO A 63 -25.70 18.55 -10.65
CA PRO A 63 -24.95 17.30 -10.77
C PRO A 63 -24.88 16.45 -9.49
N LEU A 64 -24.54 17.03 -8.35
CA LEU A 64 -24.39 16.30 -7.09
C LEU A 64 -25.71 16.00 -6.37
N ARG A 65 -26.75 16.79 -6.65
CA ARG A 65 -28.13 16.49 -6.22
C ARG A 65 -28.72 15.32 -7.01
N GLU A 66 -28.34 15.15 -8.28
CA GLU A 66 -28.87 14.09 -9.15
C GLU A 66 -28.12 12.75 -8.97
N ALA A 67 -26.84 12.78 -8.56
CA ALA A 67 -25.97 11.61 -8.32
C ALA A 67 -26.28 10.82 -7.03
N THR A 68 -27.54 10.74 -6.59
CA THR A 68 -27.94 10.10 -5.33
C THR A 68 -28.48 8.67 -5.47
N ASP A 69 -28.40 8.07 -6.67
CA ASP A 69 -28.91 6.71 -6.91
C ASP A 69 -27.97 5.63 -6.30
N THR A 70 -26.67 5.93 -6.12
CA THR A 70 -25.75 5.13 -5.28
C THR A 70 -24.73 5.96 -4.48
N ASP A 71 -24.25 5.39 -3.37
CA ASP A 71 -23.24 6.00 -2.49
C ASP A 71 -21.86 6.22 -3.17
N ALA A 72 -21.54 5.43 -4.22
CA ALA A 72 -20.29 5.55 -5.00
C ALA A 72 -20.37 6.67 -6.03
N GLU A 73 -21.45 6.70 -6.81
CA GLU A 73 -21.74 7.69 -7.86
C GLU A 73 -21.66 9.13 -7.34
N PHE A 74 -22.04 9.37 -6.08
CA PHE A 74 -21.88 10.68 -5.45
C PHE A 74 -20.41 11.12 -5.32
N VAL A 75 -19.49 10.21 -4.99
CA VAL A 75 -18.04 10.52 -4.86
C VAL A 75 -17.36 10.59 -6.23
N ASP A 76 -17.75 9.73 -7.17
CA ASP A 76 -17.34 9.84 -8.58
C ASP A 76 -17.73 11.22 -9.14
N ARG A 77 -18.96 11.66 -8.88
CA ARG A 77 -19.46 12.96 -9.34
C ARG A 77 -18.76 14.14 -8.68
N ILE A 78 -18.28 14.00 -7.44
CA ILE A 78 -17.37 14.99 -6.83
C ILE A 78 -16.08 15.05 -7.65
N ILE A 79 -15.44 13.91 -7.92
CA ILE A 79 -14.18 13.86 -8.66
C ILE A 79 -14.32 14.50 -10.04
N GLU A 80 -15.34 14.13 -10.82
CA GLU A 80 -15.65 14.73 -12.13
C GLU A 80 -15.76 16.27 -12.07
N ILE A 81 -16.37 16.83 -11.03
CA ILE A 81 -16.54 18.29 -10.89
C ILE A 81 -15.21 19.02 -10.62
N TYR A 82 -14.23 18.34 -10.02
CA TYR A 82 -12.91 18.92 -9.75
C TYR A 82 -11.87 18.63 -10.84
N THR A 83 -12.17 17.74 -11.81
CA THR A 83 -11.30 17.42 -12.96
C THR A 83 -11.82 17.94 -14.31
N SER A 84 -13.13 18.10 -14.51
CA SER A 84 -13.74 18.33 -15.85
C SER A 84 -13.40 19.66 -16.55
N ASP A 85 -12.80 20.65 -15.87
CA ASP A 85 -12.24 21.83 -16.53
C ASP A 85 -11.05 21.46 -17.48
N VAL A 86 -10.39 20.30 -17.28
CA VAL A 86 -9.30 19.76 -18.13
C VAL A 86 -9.76 19.44 -19.55
N ASP A 87 -10.83 18.65 -19.70
CA ASP A 87 -11.32 18.14 -20.99
C ASP A 87 -11.87 19.26 -21.89
N GLY A 88 -12.41 20.32 -21.27
CA GLY A 88 -12.87 21.51 -21.99
C GLY A 88 -11.75 22.32 -22.65
N ALA A 89 -10.52 22.21 -22.13
CA ALA A 89 -9.33 22.89 -22.65
C ALA A 89 -8.46 21.98 -23.54
N SER A 90 -8.40 20.68 -23.23
CA SER A 90 -7.44 19.72 -23.80
C SER A 90 -8.03 18.96 -24.99
N GLY A 91 -8.15 19.63 -26.14
CA GLY A 91 -8.56 19.02 -27.41
C GLY A 91 -7.52 18.10 -28.06
N GLY A 92 -6.84 17.25 -27.29
CA GLY A 92 -5.77 16.34 -27.71
C GLY A 92 -5.58 15.19 -26.72
N ASP A 93 -4.93 14.12 -27.18
CA ASP A 93 -4.77 12.80 -26.55
C ASP A 93 -4.80 12.78 -25.01
N ASN A 94 -5.74 11.98 -24.46
CA ASN A 94 -5.88 11.71 -23.03
C ASN A 94 -4.50 11.34 -22.43
N PRO A 95 -3.97 12.07 -21.43
CA PRO A 95 -2.60 11.87 -20.97
C PRO A 95 -2.41 10.43 -20.49
N ALA A 96 -1.38 9.76 -21.01
CA ALA A 96 -1.03 8.41 -20.60
C ALA A 96 -0.85 8.36 -19.07
N SER A 97 -1.47 7.36 -18.43
CA SER A 97 -1.43 7.20 -16.97
C SER A 97 0.02 7.27 -16.48
N PRO A 98 0.32 8.01 -15.39
CA PRO A 98 1.70 8.12 -14.87
C PRO A 98 2.29 6.78 -14.39
N LEU A 99 1.49 5.71 -14.38
CA LEU A 99 1.89 4.35 -14.04
C LEU A 99 1.90 3.39 -15.26
N SER A 100 1.61 3.85 -16.49
CA SER A 100 1.46 2.99 -17.68
C SER A 100 2.76 2.32 -18.15
N GLU A 101 3.92 2.73 -17.65
CA GLU A 101 5.21 2.07 -17.91
C GLU A 101 5.46 0.86 -16.97
N ILE A 102 4.61 0.68 -15.96
CA ILE A 102 4.87 -0.20 -14.79
C ILE A 102 3.66 -1.10 -14.46
N ILE A 103 2.47 -0.80 -15.01
CA ILE A 103 1.21 -1.52 -14.78
C ILE A 103 0.61 -1.93 -16.15
N ASP A 104 -0.01 -3.12 -16.21
CA ASP A 104 -0.58 -3.69 -17.45
C ASP A 104 -1.59 -2.73 -18.13
N GLU A 105 -1.52 -2.64 -19.47
CA GLU A 105 -2.30 -1.69 -20.31
C GLU A 105 -3.83 -1.74 -20.09
N ASP A 106 -4.37 -2.87 -19.63
CA ASP A 106 -5.80 -3.04 -19.28
C ASP A 106 -6.21 -2.30 -17.98
N THR A 107 -5.26 -1.68 -17.25
CA THR A 107 -5.48 -1.06 -15.94
C THR A 107 -5.48 0.47 -16.03
N GLU A 108 -6.63 1.05 -16.35
CA GLU A 108 -6.78 2.51 -16.54
C GLU A 108 -6.78 3.28 -15.21
N TYR A 109 -5.60 3.48 -14.61
CA TYR A 109 -5.43 4.35 -13.44
C TYR A 109 -5.44 5.82 -13.87
N GLN A 110 -6.57 6.50 -13.67
CA GLN A 110 -6.68 7.95 -13.86
C GLN A 110 -6.33 8.69 -12.55
N PRO A 111 -5.28 9.53 -12.52
CA PRO A 111 -4.87 10.25 -11.32
C PRO A 111 -5.77 11.47 -11.06
N PHE A 112 -6.04 11.78 -9.80
CA PHE A 112 -6.83 12.96 -9.44
C PHE A 112 -6.03 14.27 -9.59
N THR A 113 -6.35 15.05 -10.63
CA THR A 113 -5.77 16.37 -10.91
C THR A 113 -6.73 17.50 -10.57
N GLN A 114 -6.46 18.22 -9.48
CA GLN A 114 -7.22 19.40 -9.06
C GLN A 114 -6.83 20.64 -9.88
N GLU A 115 -7.69 21.07 -10.80
CA GLU A 115 -7.56 22.40 -11.44
C GLU A 115 -8.49 23.45 -10.80
N THR A 116 -9.59 23.01 -10.20
CA THR A 116 -10.73 23.84 -9.80
C THR A 116 -10.54 24.58 -8.45
N SER A 117 -9.59 25.52 -8.43
CA SER A 117 -9.21 26.33 -7.25
C SER A 117 -10.25 27.37 -6.74
N TRP A 118 -11.52 27.29 -7.17
CA TRP A 118 -12.59 28.20 -6.74
C TRP A 118 -13.66 27.56 -5.83
N LEU A 119 -13.61 26.23 -5.65
CA LEU A 119 -14.51 25.44 -4.82
C LEU A 119 -13.76 24.79 -3.65
N HIS A 120 -14.44 24.67 -2.51
CA HIS A 120 -14.01 23.87 -1.35
C HIS A 120 -15.13 22.90 -0.95
N LEU A 121 -14.78 21.86 -0.17
CA LEU A 121 -15.76 20.97 0.47
C LEU A 121 -15.93 21.33 1.95
N TYR A 122 -17.18 21.47 2.39
CA TYR A 122 -17.59 21.35 3.79
C TYR A 122 -17.90 19.88 4.06
N ALA A 123 -17.17 19.26 4.98
CA ALA A 123 -17.33 17.83 5.31
C ALA A 123 -17.98 17.65 6.69
N LEU A 124 -19.06 16.87 6.75
CA LEU A 124 -19.76 16.51 7.99
C LEU A 124 -19.77 14.99 8.15
N MET A 125 -19.46 14.48 9.35
CA MET A 125 -19.59 13.04 9.66
C MET A 125 -20.34 12.83 10.98
N TYR A 126 -21.34 11.93 10.96
CA TYR A 126 -22.07 11.48 12.14
C TYR A 126 -22.50 10.01 12.02
N VAL A 127 -22.76 9.36 13.16
CA VAL A 127 -23.22 7.95 13.20
C VAL A 127 -24.72 7.83 13.38
N GLY A 128 -25.31 6.96 12.57
CA GLY A 128 -26.72 6.57 12.63
C GLY A 128 -27.67 7.58 11.97
N SER A 129 -28.95 7.24 11.95
CA SER A 129 -29.98 8.03 11.28
C SER A 129 -30.24 9.37 12.00
N THR A 130 -29.91 10.47 11.32
CA THR A 130 -30.54 11.80 11.43
C THR A 130 -30.61 12.46 12.83
N GLU A 131 -29.72 12.11 13.76
CA GLU A 131 -29.62 12.78 15.07
C GLU A 131 -28.40 13.75 15.11
N PRO A 132 -28.53 15.04 14.74
CA PRO A 132 -27.40 15.97 14.62
C PRO A 132 -26.72 16.36 15.95
N SER A 133 -27.15 15.77 17.08
CA SER A 133 -26.39 15.76 18.33
C SER A 133 -25.18 14.81 18.30
N ARG A 134 -25.02 14.02 17.22
CA ARG A 134 -23.95 13.03 17.00
C ARG A 134 -22.96 13.43 15.90
N VAL A 135 -22.83 14.72 15.60
CA VAL A 135 -21.75 15.22 14.72
C VAL A 135 -20.42 15.06 15.45
N PHE A 136 -19.47 14.38 14.80
CA PHE A 136 -18.12 14.14 15.35
C PHE A 136 -17.05 14.91 14.56
N VAL A 137 -17.35 15.20 13.30
CA VAL A 137 -16.48 15.87 12.33
C VAL A 137 -17.33 16.94 11.65
N ASP A 138 -16.95 18.20 11.84
CA ASP A 138 -17.57 19.42 11.28
C ASP A 138 -16.43 20.26 10.70
N GLU A 139 -16.13 20.03 9.42
CA GLU A 139 -14.90 20.50 8.78
C GLU A 139 -15.23 21.40 7.60
N PRO A 140 -15.40 22.72 7.85
CA PRO A 140 -15.90 23.65 6.84
C PRO A 140 -14.89 24.01 5.75
N ASN A 141 -13.73 23.35 5.69
CA ASN A 141 -12.65 23.70 4.77
C ASN A 141 -11.75 22.47 4.53
N VAL A 142 -12.32 21.39 3.99
CA VAL A 142 -11.51 20.34 3.36
C VAL A 142 -10.89 20.96 2.10
N SER A 143 -9.55 21.03 2.08
CA SER A 143 -8.83 21.42 0.87
C SER A 143 -8.43 20.18 0.10
N LEU A 144 -8.67 20.22 -1.21
CA LEU A 144 -8.26 19.16 -2.12
C LEU A 144 -6.74 19.16 -2.37
N ASP A 145 -6.02 20.21 -1.96
CA ASP A 145 -4.55 20.24 -2.00
C ASP A 145 -3.96 19.07 -1.19
N ALA A 146 -4.64 18.67 -0.11
CA ALA A 146 -4.24 17.51 0.71
C ALA A 146 -4.56 16.18 0.02
N VAL A 147 -5.63 16.14 -0.78
CA VAL A 147 -6.03 14.95 -1.56
C VAL A 147 -5.06 14.74 -2.72
N THR A 148 -4.73 15.80 -3.47
CA THR A 148 -3.73 15.76 -4.55
C THR A 148 -2.30 15.51 -4.05
N SER A 149 -1.95 16.01 -2.86
CA SER A 149 -0.65 15.70 -2.25
C SER A 149 -0.50 14.21 -1.90
N VAL A 150 -1.57 13.57 -1.42
CA VAL A 150 -1.59 12.11 -1.14
C VAL A 150 -1.61 11.30 -2.45
N GLU A 151 -2.40 11.72 -3.43
CA GLU A 151 -2.46 11.11 -4.77
C GLU A 151 -1.09 11.10 -5.46
N GLY A 152 -0.43 12.27 -5.55
CA GLY A 152 0.90 12.40 -6.16
C GLY A 152 1.96 11.60 -5.42
N ALA A 153 1.98 11.66 -4.09
CA ALA A 153 2.88 10.84 -3.26
C ALA A 153 2.63 9.33 -3.42
N TYR A 154 1.41 8.90 -3.74
CA TYR A 154 1.11 7.50 -3.98
C TYR A 154 1.64 7.02 -5.34
N ILE A 155 1.46 7.84 -6.38
CA ILE A 155 1.97 7.59 -7.73
C ILE A 155 3.50 7.51 -7.72
N ASP A 156 4.18 8.45 -7.06
CA ASP A 156 5.64 8.44 -6.90
C ASP A 156 6.13 7.19 -6.16
N VAL A 157 5.50 6.84 -5.04
CA VAL A 157 5.87 5.64 -4.25
C VAL A 157 5.62 4.34 -5.03
N LEU A 158 4.54 4.23 -5.78
CA LEU A 158 4.31 3.06 -6.65
C LEU A 158 5.33 2.98 -7.78
N SER A 159 5.62 4.11 -8.43
CA SER A 159 6.65 4.20 -9.48
C SER A 159 8.00 3.70 -8.97
N ASP A 160 8.39 4.14 -7.78
CA ASP A 160 9.63 3.77 -7.10
C ASP A 160 9.65 2.30 -6.63
N VAL A 161 8.56 1.80 -6.04
CA VAL A 161 8.43 0.39 -5.62
C VAL A 161 8.48 -0.57 -6.82
N GLY A 162 7.92 -0.16 -7.96
CA GLY A 162 8.02 -0.91 -9.22
C GLY A 162 9.43 -0.90 -9.81
N ALA A 163 10.01 0.29 -9.99
CA ALA A 163 11.32 0.49 -10.60
C ALA A 163 12.46 -0.19 -9.80
N SER A 164 12.40 -0.13 -8.47
CA SER A 164 13.45 -0.65 -7.58
C SER A 164 13.57 -2.18 -7.57
N GLN A 165 12.53 -2.95 -7.93
CA GLN A 165 12.50 -4.43 -7.85
C GLN A 165 12.87 -5.04 -6.47
N LEU A 166 12.95 -4.23 -5.41
CA LEU A 166 13.38 -4.65 -4.08
C LEU A 166 12.50 -5.78 -3.52
N PHE A 167 11.19 -5.71 -3.74
CA PHE A 167 10.22 -6.75 -3.37
C PHE A 167 10.02 -7.84 -4.43
N GLY A 168 10.93 -7.97 -5.40
CA GLY A 168 10.93 -9.05 -6.39
C GLY A 168 9.61 -9.14 -7.16
N THR A 169 8.98 -10.32 -7.19
CA THR A 169 7.76 -10.55 -7.98
C THR A 169 6.50 -9.88 -7.42
N LEU A 170 6.58 -9.16 -6.29
CA LEU A 170 5.52 -8.25 -5.85
C LEU A 170 5.61 -6.87 -6.51
N ALA A 171 6.82 -6.42 -6.87
CA ALA A 171 7.01 -5.16 -7.60
C ALA A 171 6.44 -5.24 -9.03
N SER A 172 6.42 -6.45 -9.63
CA SER A 172 5.75 -6.72 -10.92
C SER A 172 4.26 -7.09 -10.77
N GLN A 173 3.60 -6.64 -9.69
CA GLN A 173 2.17 -6.89 -9.40
C GLN A 173 1.47 -5.62 -8.89
N LEU A 174 1.91 -4.43 -9.32
CA LEU A 174 1.43 -3.16 -8.76
C LEU A 174 -0.08 -2.93 -8.91
N GLY A 175 -0.72 -3.48 -9.93
CA GLY A 175 -2.18 -3.46 -10.08
C GLY A 175 -2.96 -4.07 -8.91
N TYR A 176 -2.32 -4.88 -8.04
CA TYR A 176 -2.93 -5.35 -6.79
C TYR A 176 -2.95 -4.29 -5.67
N TYR A 177 -2.08 -3.28 -5.73
CA TYR A 177 -2.02 -2.20 -4.74
C TYR A 177 -2.85 -0.99 -5.16
N LEU A 178 -3.25 -0.88 -6.43
CA LEU A 178 -4.19 0.15 -6.85
C LEU A 178 -5.55 -0.03 -6.13
N PRO A 179 -6.24 1.07 -5.76
CA PRO A 179 -7.65 1.00 -5.39
C PRO A 179 -8.47 0.53 -6.60
N ASN A 180 -9.52 -0.25 -6.35
CA ASN A 180 -10.29 -0.91 -7.43
C ASN A 180 -10.98 0.09 -8.38
N GLU A 181 -11.36 1.26 -7.87
CA GLU A 181 -12.18 2.28 -8.54
C GLU A 181 -11.71 3.68 -8.10
N GLY A 182 -11.81 4.68 -8.98
CA GLY A 182 -11.67 6.12 -8.68
C GLY A 182 -10.31 6.68 -8.20
N GLY A 183 -9.28 5.85 -8.04
CA GLY A 183 -7.95 6.31 -7.57
C GLY A 183 -7.86 6.55 -6.06
N ILE A 184 -6.74 7.08 -5.59
CA ILE A 184 -6.48 7.26 -4.16
C ILE A 184 -7.29 8.43 -3.59
N ALA A 185 -7.56 9.46 -4.40
CA ALA A 185 -8.52 10.51 -4.08
C ALA A 185 -9.93 9.95 -3.77
N TYR A 186 -10.44 9.02 -4.58
CA TYR A 186 -11.70 8.33 -4.30
C TYR A 186 -11.61 7.55 -2.98
N ALA A 187 -10.58 6.72 -2.80
CA ALA A 187 -10.41 5.94 -1.57
C ALA A 187 -10.29 6.82 -0.30
N LEU A 188 -9.73 8.03 -0.43
CA LEU A 188 -9.63 9.01 0.67
C LEU A 188 -10.94 9.76 0.93
N LEU A 189 -11.68 10.14 -0.11
CA LEU A 189 -12.97 10.83 0.00
C LEU A 189 -14.08 9.88 0.46
N PHE A 190 -14.18 8.70 -0.13
CA PHE A 190 -15.12 7.63 0.23
C PHE A 190 -14.82 7.03 1.62
N GLY A 191 -13.58 7.16 2.10
CA GLY A 191 -13.16 6.65 3.41
C GLY A 191 -12.91 5.15 3.42
N SER A 192 -12.24 4.63 2.39
CA SER A 192 -11.85 3.22 2.23
C SER A 192 -10.32 2.97 2.13
N LEU A 193 -9.49 4.03 2.07
CA LEU A 193 -8.02 3.94 1.91
C LEU A 193 -7.32 3.03 2.94
N PHE A 194 -7.79 2.98 4.20
CA PHE A 194 -7.17 2.14 5.24
C PHE A 194 -7.79 0.74 5.37
N ASP A 195 -9.01 0.54 4.89
CA ASP A 195 -9.80 -0.67 5.03
C ASP A 195 -9.06 -1.98 4.63
N PRO A 196 -8.20 -2.02 3.58
CA PRO A 196 -7.40 -3.22 3.29
C PRO A 196 -6.18 -3.42 4.22
N VAL A 197 -5.71 -2.37 4.92
CA VAL A 197 -4.40 -2.34 5.61
C VAL A 197 -4.44 -2.25 7.14
N ILE A 198 -5.57 -1.88 7.76
CA ILE A 198 -5.76 -1.85 9.22
C ILE A 198 -6.68 -2.98 9.73
N ALA A 199 -6.75 -3.12 11.06
CA ALA A 199 -7.67 -4.02 11.76
C ALA A 199 -9.14 -3.70 11.44
N LEU A 200 -9.99 -4.73 11.37
CA LEU A 200 -11.40 -4.59 10.98
C LEU A 200 -12.27 -3.88 12.03
N SER A 201 -11.80 -3.75 13.27
CA SER A 201 -12.30 -2.79 14.26
C SER A 201 -11.13 -2.12 14.98
N PRO A 202 -11.17 -0.80 15.28
CA PRO A 202 -10.18 -0.14 16.10
C PRO A 202 -10.19 -0.52 17.59
N ASP A 203 -11.18 -1.29 18.07
CA ASP A 203 -11.25 -1.80 19.45
C ASP A 203 -10.89 -3.30 19.49
N GLU A 204 -9.83 -3.64 20.22
CA GLU A 204 -9.33 -5.02 20.41
C GLU A 204 -10.36 -5.97 21.07
N ASN A 205 -11.45 -5.43 21.62
CA ASN A 205 -12.50 -6.17 22.32
C ASN A 205 -13.76 -6.40 21.46
N ASP A 206 -13.80 -5.88 20.24
CA ASP A 206 -14.99 -5.92 19.40
C ASP A 206 -15.16 -7.28 18.70
N THR A 207 -16.19 -8.03 19.10
CA THR A 207 -16.38 -9.44 18.68
C THR A 207 -17.71 -9.71 17.98
N GLU A 208 -18.55 -8.70 17.73
CA GLU A 208 -19.88 -8.88 17.16
C GLU A 208 -19.91 -8.46 15.68
N ALA A 209 -20.39 -9.35 14.81
CA ALA A 209 -20.56 -9.10 13.39
C ALA A 209 -21.88 -8.34 13.10
N GLU A 210 -22.04 -7.15 13.71
CA GLU A 210 -23.02 -6.16 13.28
C GLU A 210 -22.28 -4.91 12.75
N ASP A 211 -22.56 -4.51 11.50
CA ASP A 211 -22.04 -3.28 10.86
C ASP A 211 -22.68 -2.00 11.45
N ALA A 212 -22.87 -1.97 12.77
CA ALA A 212 -23.87 -1.15 13.44
C ALA A 212 -23.34 -0.53 14.74
N LYS A 213 -22.19 0.15 14.69
CA LYS A 213 -22.02 1.56 15.10
C LYS A 213 -20.54 1.86 15.35
N ALA A 214 -19.89 2.50 14.38
CA ALA A 214 -18.77 3.39 14.65
C ALA A 214 -19.11 4.35 15.82
N THR A 215 -18.12 4.82 16.57
CA THR A 215 -18.39 5.59 17.82
C THR A 215 -17.87 7.02 17.76
N THR A 216 -18.21 7.82 18.78
CA THR A 216 -17.61 9.15 19.03
C THR A 216 -16.07 9.15 19.10
N GLY A 217 -15.45 7.98 19.31
CA GLY A 217 -14.00 7.80 19.42
C GLY A 217 -13.39 6.99 18.28
N ASP A 218 -14.11 6.82 17.16
CA ASP A 218 -13.63 6.01 16.04
C ASP A 218 -12.33 6.58 15.44
N ALA A 219 -11.26 5.78 15.52
CA ALA A 219 -9.93 6.17 15.07
C ALA A 219 -9.80 6.27 13.55
N LEU A 220 -10.60 5.50 12.78
CA LEU A 220 -10.58 5.46 11.32
C LEU A 220 -11.20 6.74 10.75
N PHE A 221 -12.39 7.13 11.20
CA PHE A 221 -13.02 8.37 10.74
C PHE A 221 -12.30 9.61 11.29
N THR A 222 -11.74 9.54 12.50
CA THR A 222 -10.82 10.58 13.01
C THR A 222 -9.55 10.71 12.15
N ARG A 223 -9.08 9.63 11.51
CA ARG A 223 -7.94 9.63 10.59
C ARG A 223 -8.30 10.25 9.25
N TYR A 224 -9.37 9.82 8.59
CA TYR A 224 -9.86 10.45 7.36
C TYR A 224 -10.09 11.95 7.55
N ALA A 225 -10.77 12.34 8.64
CA ALA A 225 -10.98 13.74 8.99
C ALA A 225 -9.71 14.55 9.31
N LYS A 226 -8.54 13.91 9.53
CA LYS A 226 -7.24 14.61 9.63
C LYS A 226 -6.58 14.75 8.26
N LEU A 227 -6.54 13.69 7.47
CA LEU A 227 -5.91 13.69 6.14
C LEU A 227 -6.59 14.67 5.19
N LEU A 228 -7.93 14.73 5.19
CA LEU A 228 -8.74 15.72 4.45
C LEU A 228 -8.50 17.19 4.89
N ARG A 229 -7.72 17.42 5.95
CA ARG A 229 -7.27 18.75 6.42
C ARG A 229 -5.78 19.01 6.22
N GLY A 230 -5.05 18.11 5.54
CA GLY A 230 -3.59 18.15 5.49
C GLY A 230 -2.94 18.06 6.87
N ARG A 231 -3.58 17.34 7.82
CA ARG A 231 -3.06 17.18 9.19
C ARG A 231 -2.45 15.82 9.38
N SER A 232 -1.32 15.82 10.10
CA SER A 232 -0.59 14.62 10.45
C SER A 232 -1.39 13.63 11.30
N ILE A 233 -1.11 12.35 11.04
CA ILE A 233 -1.59 11.21 11.81
C ILE A 233 -0.39 10.55 12.51
N ASN A 234 -0.63 9.93 13.66
CA ASN A 234 0.48 9.46 14.49
C ASN A 234 0.99 8.09 14.01
N ALA A 235 2.24 8.06 13.57
CA ALA A 235 2.87 6.86 13.02
C ALA A 235 2.94 5.71 14.03
N VAL A 236 3.18 5.98 15.31
CA VAL A 236 3.26 4.95 16.36
C VAL A 236 1.92 4.20 16.50
N SER A 237 0.78 4.92 16.43
CA SER A 237 -0.56 4.30 16.38
C SER A 237 -0.72 3.44 15.13
N LEU A 238 -0.45 4.02 13.95
CA LEU A 238 -0.64 3.36 12.66
C LEU A 238 0.20 2.08 12.54
N ILE A 239 1.46 2.11 12.96
CA ILE A 239 2.38 0.96 12.97
C ILE A 239 1.85 -0.15 13.90
N SER A 240 1.21 0.21 15.01
CA SER A 240 0.61 -0.77 15.93
C SER A 240 -0.62 -1.44 15.32
N GLU A 241 -1.51 -0.67 14.70
CA GLU A 241 -2.67 -1.20 13.97
C GLU A 241 -2.25 -2.07 12.79
N PHE A 242 -1.19 -1.67 12.06
CA PHE A 242 -0.61 -2.42 10.96
C PHE A 242 -0.03 -3.76 11.43
N ALA A 243 0.74 -3.78 12.53
CA ALA A 243 1.25 -5.02 13.12
C ALA A 243 0.10 -5.97 13.51
N THR A 244 -0.93 -5.46 14.21
CA THR A 244 -2.14 -6.23 14.56
C THR A 244 -2.83 -6.80 13.32
N ARG A 245 -2.96 -6.01 12.24
CA ARG A 245 -3.60 -6.46 11.00
C ARG A 245 -2.82 -7.57 10.29
N VAL A 246 -1.48 -7.58 10.36
CA VAL A 246 -0.67 -8.70 9.83
C VAL A 246 -0.97 -10.00 10.60
N ASP A 247 -1.09 -9.94 11.93
CA ASP A 247 -1.42 -11.11 12.76
C ASP A 247 -2.88 -11.58 12.61
N GLU A 248 -3.83 -10.68 12.36
CA GLU A 248 -5.18 -11.05 11.90
C GLU A 248 -5.14 -11.77 10.56
N LYS A 249 -4.55 -11.14 9.54
CA LYS A 249 -4.55 -11.66 8.18
C LYS A 249 -3.80 -12.99 8.06
N LEU A 250 -2.75 -13.21 8.87
CA LEU A 250 -2.09 -14.50 9.03
C LEU A 250 -3.03 -15.56 9.62
N ARG A 251 -3.82 -15.24 10.66
CA ARG A 251 -4.82 -16.15 11.23
C ARG A 251 -5.96 -16.46 10.27
N GLU A 252 -6.47 -15.45 9.55
CA GLU A 252 -7.44 -15.63 8.46
C GLU A 252 -6.88 -16.58 7.40
N ASN A 253 -5.68 -16.28 6.87
CA ASN A 253 -5.07 -17.04 5.80
C ASN A 253 -4.84 -18.50 6.21
N LEU A 254 -4.41 -18.77 7.46
CA LEU A 254 -4.27 -20.14 8.01
C LEU A 254 -5.58 -20.93 8.15
N SER A 255 -6.74 -20.26 8.18
CA SER A 255 -8.05 -20.92 8.13
C SER A 255 -8.49 -21.27 6.69
N THR A 256 -7.77 -20.76 5.69
CA THR A 256 -8.03 -20.93 4.26
C THR A 256 -6.89 -21.68 3.57
N ASN A 257 -7.07 -22.09 2.30
CA ASN A 257 -6.01 -22.70 1.52
C ASN A 257 -5.22 -21.65 0.68
N ASN A 258 -4.99 -20.47 1.27
CA ASN A 258 -4.29 -19.34 0.65
C ASN A 258 -2.78 -19.36 0.97
N GLU A 259 -2.03 -18.38 0.49
CA GLU A 259 -0.67 -18.13 1.00
C GLU A 259 -0.74 -17.75 2.50
N PRO A 260 -0.17 -18.53 3.44
CA PRO A 260 -0.40 -18.28 4.87
C PRO A 260 0.13 -16.93 5.36
N PHE A 261 1.37 -16.57 5.03
CA PHE A 261 1.90 -15.26 5.40
C PHE A 261 1.39 -14.17 4.44
N PRO A 262 0.77 -13.07 4.93
CA PRO A 262 0.09 -12.09 4.09
C PRO A 262 1.05 -11.10 3.43
N THR A 263 1.89 -11.59 2.52
CA THR A 263 3.03 -10.84 1.93
C THR A 263 2.61 -9.53 1.27
N ARG A 264 1.47 -9.53 0.56
CA ARG A 264 0.94 -8.34 -0.13
C ARG A 264 0.44 -7.25 0.82
N LEU A 265 -0.21 -7.62 1.93
CA LEU A 265 -0.67 -6.68 2.97
C LEU A 265 0.50 -5.87 3.55
N VAL A 266 1.63 -6.53 3.82
CA VAL A 266 2.83 -5.87 4.35
C VAL A 266 3.38 -4.84 3.35
N LEU A 267 3.33 -5.14 2.04
CA LEU A 267 3.73 -4.18 1.02
C LEU A 267 2.72 -3.03 0.85
N SER A 268 1.41 -3.29 0.91
CA SER A 268 0.38 -2.24 0.96
C SER A 268 0.59 -1.30 2.15
N GLN A 269 0.86 -1.83 3.34
CA GLN A 269 1.16 -1.04 4.55
C GLN A 269 2.44 -0.21 4.40
N TYR A 270 3.48 -0.77 3.78
CA TYR A 270 4.73 -0.08 3.49
C TYR A 270 4.52 1.08 2.49
N ILE A 271 3.82 0.83 1.37
CA ILE A 271 3.43 1.85 0.39
C ILE A 271 2.65 2.97 1.11
N GLN A 272 1.64 2.61 1.91
CA GLN A 272 0.82 3.57 2.64
C GLN A 272 1.62 4.44 3.62
N LEU A 273 2.59 3.87 4.36
CA LEU A 273 3.48 4.63 5.23
C LEU A 273 4.36 5.61 4.45
N ARG A 274 4.94 5.17 3.31
CA ARG A 274 5.76 6.04 2.46
C ARG A 274 4.94 7.19 1.86
N THR A 275 3.77 6.92 1.31
CA THR A 275 2.86 7.94 0.76
C THR A 275 2.50 8.99 1.80
N LEU A 276 2.12 8.56 3.01
CA LEU A 276 1.74 9.48 4.09
C LEU A 276 2.93 10.27 4.63
N ASP A 277 4.15 9.75 4.57
CA ASP A 277 5.34 10.50 4.96
C ASP A 277 5.75 11.53 3.91
N GLN A 278 5.74 11.14 2.63
CA GLN A 278 6.05 12.01 1.49
C GLN A 278 5.02 13.14 1.31
N ALA A 279 3.76 12.92 1.70
CA ALA A 279 2.73 13.97 1.79
C ALA A 279 2.82 14.84 3.08
N GLU A 280 3.86 14.67 3.91
CA GLU A 280 4.05 15.31 5.22
C GLU A 280 2.95 14.99 6.28
N LEU A 281 2.17 13.93 6.08
CA LEU A 281 1.02 13.55 6.92
C LEU A 281 1.35 12.55 8.05
N LEU A 282 2.62 12.32 8.40
CA LEU A 282 3.02 11.49 9.55
C LEU A 282 3.72 12.28 10.67
N ASP A 283 3.20 12.15 11.89
CA ASP A 283 3.82 12.62 13.14
C ASP A 283 4.20 11.49 14.11
N GLY A 284 4.89 11.86 15.19
CA GLY A 284 5.33 10.95 16.24
C GLY A 284 6.83 10.62 16.17
N ASP A 285 7.36 10.21 17.31
CA ASP A 285 8.73 9.71 17.44
C ASP A 285 8.71 8.19 17.18
N SER A 286 9.03 7.80 15.95
CA SER A 286 9.12 6.40 15.52
C SER A 286 10.29 6.24 14.56
N ILE A 287 11.04 5.16 14.73
CA ILE A 287 12.22 4.91 13.91
C ILE A 287 11.85 4.57 12.46
N ILE A 288 10.73 3.89 12.25
CA ILE A 288 10.18 3.59 10.92
C ILE A 288 9.86 4.90 10.21
N LYS A 289 9.15 5.82 10.88
CA LYS A 289 8.80 7.15 10.37
C LYS A 289 10.04 7.98 10.02
N THR A 290 11.09 7.93 10.85
CA THR A 290 12.35 8.64 10.59
C THR A 290 13.17 8.04 9.45
N GLY A 291 12.96 6.77 9.10
CA GLY A 291 13.79 6.05 8.12
C GLY A 291 13.10 5.65 6.81
N ILE A 292 11.83 6.03 6.62
CA ILE A 292 11.09 5.85 5.36
C ILE A 292 11.30 7.04 4.39
N CYS A 293 11.70 8.20 4.91
CA CYS A 293 11.65 9.51 4.25
C CYS A 293 12.67 9.78 3.11
N ASN A 294 13.81 9.07 3.07
CA ASN A 294 14.93 9.43 2.17
C ASN A 294 15.12 8.47 0.99
N ALA A 295 14.19 7.54 0.81
CA ALA A 295 14.37 6.39 -0.07
C ALA A 295 13.85 6.70 -1.48
N ASP A 296 14.66 7.36 -2.31
CA ASP A 296 14.55 7.24 -3.77
C ASP A 296 15.19 5.89 -4.13
N MET A 297 14.38 4.83 -4.24
CA MET A 297 14.80 3.44 -4.48
C MET A 297 15.02 3.16 -5.96
N ARG A 298 14.82 4.16 -6.83
CA ARG A 298 15.22 4.13 -8.23
C ARG A 298 16.73 3.91 -8.28
N SER A 299 17.10 2.68 -8.65
CA SER A 299 18.50 2.25 -8.74
C SER A 299 19.36 3.31 -9.44
N PRO A 300 20.55 3.68 -8.92
CA PRO A 300 21.38 4.77 -9.47
C PRO A 300 21.84 4.63 -10.94
N SER A 301 21.43 3.56 -11.62
CA SER A 301 21.48 3.41 -13.07
C SER A 301 20.17 2.78 -13.57
N ASP A 302 19.44 3.53 -14.41
CA ASP A 302 18.16 3.12 -15.01
C ASP A 302 18.22 1.69 -15.58
N GLY A 303 17.32 0.82 -15.09
CA GLY A 303 17.12 -0.52 -15.65
C GLY A 303 18.17 -1.58 -15.30
N GLN A 304 19.05 -1.37 -14.31
CA GLN A 304 19.89 -2.48 -13.83
C GLN A 304 19.09 -3.51 -13.03
N THR A 305 19.01 -4.74 -13.55
CA THR A 305 18.75 -5.94 -12.74
C THR A 305 19.93 -6.18 -11.80
N TYR A 306 19.68 -6.31 -10.50
CA TYR A 306 20.72 -6.63 -9.51
C TYR A 306 21.56 -7.85 -9.93
N SER A 307 22.89 -7.73 -9.84
CA SER A 307 23.86 -8.79 -10.13
C SER A 307 23.80 -9.93 -9.11
N SER A 308 23.33 -9.65 -7.89
CA SER A 308 23.13 -10.68 -6.86
C SER A 308 22.03 -10.32 -5.85
N ARG A 309 21.54 -11.33 -5.12
CA ARG A 309 20.62 -11.12 -3.99
C ARG A 309 21.30 -10.51 -2.76
N ASP A 310 22.63 -10.56 -2.68
CA ASP A 310 23.37 -9.86 -1.62
C ASP A 310 23.44 -8.36 -1.90
N GLU A 311 23.68 -7.98 -3.16
CA GLU A 311 23.60 -6.59 -3.62
C GLU A 311 22.21 -6.01 -3.41
N ARG A 312 21.14 -6.71 -3.81
CA ARG A 312 19.76 -6.26 -3.53
C ARG A 312 19.46 -6.10 -2.03
N LEU A 313 19.99 -6.98 -1.18
CA LEU A 313 19.84 -6.85 0.27
C LEU A 313 20.67 -5.68 0.81
N GLN A 314 21.85 -5.41 0.25
CA GLN A 314 22.69 -4.29 0.64
C GLN A 314 22.02 -2.96 0.26
N ASP A 315 21.53 -2.85 -0.98
CA ASP A 315 20.76 -1.71 -1.48
C ASP A 315 19.47 -1.49 -0.66
N PHE A 316 18.74 -2.56 -0.31
CA PHE A 316 17.61 -2.46 0.62
C PHE A 316 18.03 -1.90 1.98
N LEU A 317 19.18 -2.30 2.54
CA LEU A 317 19.66 -1.82 3.84
C LEU A 317 20.18 -0.38 3.79
N GLU A 318 20.75 0.05 2.66
CA GLU A 318 21.28 1.41 2.47
C GLU A 318 20.16 2.43 2.17
N ASN A 319 19.17 2.04 1.36
CA ASN A 319 18.00 2.88 1.06
C ASN A 319 16.95 2.92 2.18
N HIS A 320 17.21 2.29 3.34
CA HIS A 320 16.30 2.29 4.51
C HIS A 320 17.00 2.74 5.80
N PRO A 321 17.17 4.06 6.04
CA PRO A 321 17.82 4.58 7.24
C PRO A 321 17.25 4.12 8.60
N MET A 322 16.02 3.59 8.69
CA MET A 322 15.55 3.00 9.96
C MET A 322 16.38 1.77 10.34
N LEU A 323 16.99 1.11 9.35
CA LEU A 323 17.83 -0.05 9.50
C LEU A 323 19.30 0.33 9.77
N ASP A 324 19.69 1.60 9.88
CA ASP A 324 21.00 1.95 10.46
C ASP A 324 21.04 1.75 11.98
N ASN A 325 19.87 1.77 12.63
CA ASN A 325 19.75 1.28 13.99
C ASN A 325 19.90 -0.25 14.01
N THR A 326 20.86 -0.72 14.79
CA THR A 326 21.24 -2.13 14.86
C THR A 326 20.14 -3.04 15.45
N GLU A 327 19.27 -2.50 16.31
CA GLU A 327 18.12 -3.20 16.87
C GLU A 327 17.10 -3.47 15.75
N ALA A 328 16.72 -2.42 15.01
CA ALA A 328 15.83 -2.51 13.85
C ALA A 328 16.38 -3.42 12.74
N ARG A 329 17.69 -3.29 12.43
CA ARG A 329 18.41 -4.17 11.48
C ARG A 329 18.33 -5.64 11.90
N SER A 330 18.55 -5.94 13.18
CA SER A 330 18.49 -7.32 13.70
C SER A 330 17.10 -7.93 13.53
N VAL A 331 16.05 -7.17 13.85
CA VAL A 331 14.66 -7.63 13.73
C VAL A 331 14.26 -7.86 12.27
N PHE A 332 14.61 -6.93 11.38
CA PHE A 332 14.38 -7.09 9.94
C PHE A 332 15.12 -8.30 9.36
N LEU A 333 16.41 -8.47 9.67
CA LEU A 333 17.21 -9.60 9.15
C LEU A 333 16.75 -10.96 9.70
N LEU A 334 16.31 -11.03 10.95
CA LEU A 334 15.68 -12.23 11.51
C LEU A 334 14.39 -12.57 10.75
N GLY A 335 13.54 -11.57 10.50
CA GLY A 335 12.34 -11.72 9.68
C GLY A 335 12.67 -12.20 8.26
N ALA A 336 13.67 -11.60 7.61
CA ALA A 336 14.07 -11.97 6.25
C ALA A 336 14.62 -13.41 6.16
N LEU A 337 15.40 -13.86 7.15
CA LEU A 337 15.83 -15.25 7.22
C LEU A 337 14.66 -16.21 7.45
N VAL A 338 13.70 -15.85 8.33
CA VAL A 338 12.44 -16.61 8.51
C VAL A 338 11.64 -16.69 7.21
N GLY A 339 11.45 -15.57 6.51
CA GLY A 339 10.74 -15.52 5.23
C GLY A 339 11.41 -16.37 4.15
N ARG A 340 12.74 -16.27 4.03
CA ARG A 340 13.54 -17.02 3.05
C ARG A 340 13.53 -18.52 3.29
N LEU A 341 13.60 -18.95 4.56
CA LEU A 341 13.50 -20.36 4.94
C LEU A 341 12.05 -20.87 4.82
N SER A 342 11.04 -20.09 5.20
CA SER A 342 9.64 -20.41 4.95
C SER A 342 9.39 -20.65 3.46
N ALA A 343 9.92 -19.81 2.57
CA ALA A 343 9.76 -19.97 1.12
C ALA A 343 10.31 -21.31 0.59
N TYR A 344 11.44 -21.79 1.10
CA TYR A 344 11.94 -23.14 0.82
C TYR A 344 11.07 -24.23 1.48
N GLN A 345 10.61 -24.02 2.71
CA GLN A 345 9.66 -24.95 3.34
C GLN A 345 8.32 -25.07 2.58
N TYR A 346 7.93 -24.07 1.79
CA TYR A 346 6.79 -24.18 0.86
C TYR A 346 7.12 -25.09 -0.34
N SER A 347 8.31 -24.99 -0.97
CA SER A 347 8.68 -25.92 -2.06
C SER A 347 8.80 -27.36 -1.56
N GLU A 348 9.40 -27.57 -0.38
CA GLU A 348 9.62 -28.89 0.21
C GLU A 348 8.39 -29.47 0.94
N GLY A 349 7.23 -28.84 0.85
CA GLY A 349 5.98 -29.37 1.42
C GLY A 349 5.97 -29.56 2.93
N VAL A 350 6.89 -28.93 3.67
CA VAL A 350 7.07 -29.12 5.13
C VAL A 350 5.78 -28.80 5.89
N SER A 351 5.32 -29.68 6.78
CA SER A 351 3.95 -29.61 7.33
C SER A 351 3.63 -28.41 8.23
N GLN A 352 4.63 -27.72 8.76
CA GLN A 352 4.47 -26.47 9.51
C GLN A 352 5.65 -25.55 9.20
N LYS A 353 5.35 -24.31 8.78
CA LYS A 353 6.34 -23.34 8.28
C LYS A 353 6.85 -22.43 9.40
N LEU A 354 8.00 -21.80 9.22
CA LEU A 354 8.59 -20.90 10.24
C LEU A 354 7.72 -19.68 10.51
N THR A 355 7.08 -19.13 9.48
CA THR A 355 6.07 -18.05 9.59
C THR A 355 4.83 -18.43 10.39
N GLU A 356 4.63 -19.72 10.70
CA GLU A 356 3.50 -20.26 11.48
C GLU A 356 3.93 -20.64 12.91
N GLN A 357 5.24 -20.83 13.12
CA GLN A 357 5.86 -21.10 14.42
C GLN A 357 6.28 -19.79 15.12
N TYR A 358 6.69 -18.79 14.34
CA TYR A 358 7.12 -17.47 14.79
C TYR A 358 6.33 -16.39 14.03
N PRO A 359 5.01 -16.27 14.27
CA PRO A 359 4.21 -15.16 13.74
C PRO A 359 4.67 -13.82 14.33
N PRO A 360 4.42 -12.66 13.70
CA PRO A 360 4.81 -11.36 14.24
C PRO A 360 4.38 -11.15 15.71
N SER A 361 3.17 -11.56 16.08
CA SER A 361 2.64 -11.54 17.45
C SER A 361 3.53 -12.20 18.52
N SER A 362 4.31 -13.22 18.13
CA SER A 362 5.25 -13.92 19.03
C SER A 362 6.56 -13.15 19.28
N ILE A 363 6.89 -12.20 18.40
CA ILE A 363 8.16 -11.47 18.42
C ILE A 363 8.12 -10.40 19.51
N SER A 364 8.98 -10.57 20.50
CA SER A 364 9.24 -9.62 21.58
C SER A 364 10.71 -9.69 21.98
N ARG A 365 11.22 -8.63 22.61
CA ARG A 365 12.63 -8.49 23.03
C ARG A 365 13.19 -9.72 23.76
N ARG A 366 12.37 -10.37 24.60
CA ARG A 366 12.76 -11.57 25.38
C ARG A 366 12.82 -12.86 24.56
N VAL A 367 12.05 -12.94 23.47
CA VAL A 367 11.87 -14.13 22.62
C VAL A 367 12.83 -14.11 21.42
N ILE A 368 13.21 -12.92 20.95
CA ILE A 368 14.14 -12.71 19.84
C ILE A 368 15.48 -13.48 19.99
N PRO A 369 16.14 -13.58 21.16
CA PRO A 369 17.35 -14.39 21.30
C PRO A 369 17.13 -15.89 21.01
N GLU A 370 16.06 -16.46 21.56
CA GLU A 370 15.71 -17.88 21.45
C GLU A 370 15.32 -18.23 20.00
N VAL A 371 14.46 -17.41 19.39
CA VAL A 371 14.09 -17.55 17.98
C VAL A 371 15.30 -17.37 17.07
N THR A 372 16.18 -16.40 17.33
CA THR A 372 17.40 -16.21 16.53
C THR A 372 18.27 -17.46 16.53
N GLN A 373 18.49 -18.08 17.69
CA GLN A 373 19.26 -19.32 17.77
C GLN A 373 18.58 -20.45 16.98
N GLU A 374 17.28 -20.68 17.20
CA GLU A 374 16.58 -21.78 16.53
C GLU A 374 16.50 -21.60 15.00
N ILE A 375 16.34 -20.36 14.52
CA ILE A 375 16.37 -20.06 13.09
C ILE A 375 17.76 -20.29 12.48
N LEU A 376 18.85 -20.01 13.21
CA LEU A 376 20.21 -20.32 12.78
C LEU A 376 20.50 -21.84 12.78
N ASP A 377 20.06 -22.56 13.81
CA ASP A 377 20.20 -24.03 13.90
C ASP A 377 19.40 -24.73 12.77
N ARG A 378 18.21 -24.21 12.45
CA ARG A 378 17.40 -24.69 11.31
C ARG A 378 18.01 -24.29 9.96
N ASN A 379 18.59 -23.10 9.82
CA ASN A 379 19.34 -22.71 8.62
C ASN A 379 20.50 -23.68 8.33
N TYR A 380 21.29 -24.02 9.36
CA TYR A 380 22.34 -25.04 9.26
C TYR A 380 21.77 -26.39 8.81
N THR A 381 20.67 -26.84 9.44
CA THR A 381 20.01 -28.13 9.16
C THR A 381 19.47 -28.26 7.72
N TYR A 382 19.09 -27.14 7.07
CA TYR A 382 18.75 -27.11 5.65
C TYR A 382 19.97 -26.91 4.74
N GLY A 383 21.01 -26.25 5.26
CA GLY A 383 22.29 -26.03 4.59
C GLY A 383 22.97 -27.30 4.09
N ASP A 384 22.97 -28.35 4.91
CA ASP A 384 23.57 -29.67 4.62
C ASP A 384 22.90 -30.44 3.46
N LYS A 385 21.87 -29.89 2.81
CA LYS A 385 21.13 -30.55 1.71
C LYS A 385 21.33 -29.91 0.34
N ASP A 386 21.07 -28.60 0.22
CA ASP A 386 20.92 -27.91 -1.07
C ASP A 386 21.76 -26.61 -1.17
N ASP A 387 22.92 -26.55 -0.51
CA ASP A 387 23.82 -25.37 -0.38
C ASP A 387 23.12 -24.10 0.18
N ILE A 388 21.96 -24.27 0.82
CA ILE A 388 21.11 -23.20 1.39
C ILE A 388 21.87 -22.30 2.36
N ASN A 389 22.87 -22.85 3.06
CA ASN A 389 23.70 -22.08 3.99
C ASN A 389 24.48 -20.99 3.26
N ARG A 390 25.11 -21.31 2.11
CA ARG A 390 25.83 -20.34 1.28
C ARG A 390 24.91 -19.23 0.78
N PHE A 391 23.70 -19.57 0.33
CA PHE A 391 22.71 -18.58 -0.07
C PHE A 391 22.23 -17.69 1.09
N ASN A 392 22.15 -18.22 2.31
CA ASN A 392 21.63 -17.47 3.46
C ASN A 392 22.70 -16.73 4.28
N GLN A 393 24.00 -16.88 3.95
CA GLN A 393 25.11 -16.14 4.58
C GLN A 393 24.89 -14.62 4.60
N ARG A 394 24.22 -14.06 3.58
CA ARG A 394 23.84 -12.64 3.51
C ARG A 394 22.98 -12.17 4.68
N TYR A 395 22.16 -13.06 5.25
CA TYR A 395 21.38 -12.80 6.46
C TYR A 395 22.15 -13.20 7.72
N THR A 396 22.70 -14.41 7.77
CA THR A 396 23.26 -14.96 9.03
C THR A 396 24.46 -14.16 9.53
N ASN A 397 25.32 -13.67 8.62
CA ASN A 397 26.50 -12.89 9.01
C ASN A 397 26.07 -11.52 9.53
N ARG A 398 25.29 -10.76 8.75
CA ARG A 398 24.77 -9.44 9.13
C ARG A 398 23.93 -9.49 10.43
N LEU A 399 23.16 -10.55 10.64
CA LEU A 399 22.34 -10.77 11.84
C LEU A 399 23.17 -11.11 13.08
N ALA A 400 24.21 -11.94 12.93
CA ALA A 400 25.13 -12.24 14.03
C ALA A 400 25.88 -10.98 14.47
N ASP A 401 26.42 -10.22 13.51
CA ASP A 401 27.10 -8.95 13.78
C ASP A 401 26.17 -7.93 14.47
N SER A 402 24.91 -7.81 14.02
CA SER A 402 23.97 -6.85 14.58
C SER A 402 23.51 -7.23 16.00
N MET A 403 23.19 -8.51 16.24
CA MET A 403 22.77 -9.02 17.55
C MET A 403 23.86 -8.92 18.63
N LEU A 404 25.13 -8.83 18.25
CA LEU A 404 26.26 -8.70 19.19
C LEU A 404 26.47 -7.26 19.72
N VAL A 405 25.86 -6.24 19.12
CA VAL A 405 26.08 -4.82 19.50
C VAL A 405 25.36 -4.44 20.80
N ARG A 406 24.17 -4.99 21.06
CA ARG A 406 23.38 -4.74 22.27
C ARG A 406 22.42 -5.90 22.53
N SER A 407 22.31 -6.33 23.79
CA SER A 407 21.34 -7.37 24.21
C SER A 407 19.90 -6.95 23.87
N PRO A 408 19.05 -7.84 23.32
CA PRO A 408 17.65 -7.55 23.04
C PRO A 408 16.83 -7.03 24.22
N ASP A 409 17.14 -7.44 25.46
CA ASP A 409 16.49 -6.91 26.67
C ASP A 409 16.74 -5.39 26.88
N ASP A 410 17.90 -4.89 26.44
CA ASP A 410 18.32 -3.48 26.56
C ASP A 410 17.87 -2.61 25.37
N TRP A 411 17.14 -3.16 24.40
CA TRP A 411 16.74 -2.43 23.19
C TRP A 411 15.78 -1.27 23.46
N THR A 412 15.73 -0.33 22.53
CA THR A 412 14.91 0.89 22.59
C THR A 412 13.68 0.83 21.68
N ILE A 413 13.78 0.21 20.49
CA ILE A 413 12.66 0.06 19.54
C ILE A 413 11.39 -0.52 20.19
N SER A 414 10.21 0.01 19.87
CA SER A 414 8.95 -0.44 20.48
C SER A 414 8.57 -1.86 20.03
N GLU A 415 7.64 -2.49 20.75
CA GLU A 415 7.16 -3.83 20.39
C GLU A 415 6.43 -3.81 19.04
N SER A 416 5.57 -2.81 18.80
CA SER A 416 4.85 -2.64 17.53
C SER A 416 5.80 -2.42 16.34
N GLU A 417 6.82 -1.56 16.49
CA GLU A 417 7.86 -1.39 15.47
C GLU A 417 8.64 -2.69 15.24
N SER A 418 8.96 -3.44 16.30
CA SER A 418 9.63 -4.74 16.18
C SER A 418 8.78 -5.74 15.40
N LYS A 419 7.48 -5.83 15.69
CA LYS A 419 6.55 -6.74 15.02
C LYS A 419 6.38 -6.39 13.54
N TRP A 420 6.28 -5.09 13.22
CA TRP A 420 6.16 -4.64 11.83
C TRP A 420 7.48 -4.77 11.04
N LEU A 421 8.63 -4.41 11.62
CA LEU A 421 9.95 -4.60 10.97
C LEU A 421 10.25 -6.08 10.70
N TYR A 422 9.84 -6.97 11.62
CA TYR A 422 9.91 -8.41 11.41
C TYR A 422 9.00 -8.86 10.26
N ALA A 423 7.76 -8.37 10.20
CA ALA A 423 6.83 -8.66 9.11
C ALA A 423 7.36 -8.16 7.74
N LEU A 424 7.94 -6.96 7.68
CA LEU A 424 8.62 -6.41 6.51
C LEU A 424 9.80 -7.28 6.08
N GLY A 425 10.60 -7.73 7.05
CA GLY A 425 11.66 -8.71 6.83
C GLY A 425 11.12 -10.00 6.21
N VAL A 426 10.12 -10.63 6.82
CA VAL A 426 9.49 -11.86 6.31
C VAL A 426 8.95 -11.67 4.88
N ALA A 427 8.37 -10.50 4.59
CA ALA A 427 7.89 -10.18 3.25
C ALA A 427 9.02 -10.11 2.22
N TYR A 428 10.10 -9.37 2.52
CA TYR A 428 11.31 -9.30 1.70
C TYR A 428 11.94 -10.69 1.49
N GLY A 429 12.15 -11.44 2.57
CA GLY A 429 12.77 -12.78 2.52
C GLY A 429 11.98 -13.81 1.72
N LYS A 430 10.65 -13.72 1.72
CA LYS A 430 9.80 -14.56 0.86
C LYS A 430 9.96 -14.23 -0.63
N GLN A 431 10.38 -13.01 -0.97
CA GLN A 431 10.70 -12.55 -2.31
C GLN A 431 12.19 -12.72 -2.69
N ASP A 432 12.94 -13.48 -1.90
CA ASP A 432 14.37 -13.76 -2.08
C ASP A 432 14.64 -15.18 -2.60
N THR A 433 13.75 -15.67 -3.47
CA THR A 433 13.75 -17.04 -4.01
C THR A 433 14.49 -17.16 -5.34
N SER A 434 14.73 -18.41 -5.79
CA SER A 434 15.79 -18.75 -6.74
C SER A 434 15.63 -18.28 -8.19
N LYS A 435 14.45 -17.81 -8.61
CA LYS A 435 14.02 -17.89 -10.03
C LYS A 435 14.54 -16.82 -11.00
N GLY A 436 15.36 -15.84 -10.60
CA GLY A 436 15.74 -14.75 -11.54
C GLY A 436 17.00 -13.93 -11.29
N ILE A 437 17.84 -14.26 -10.29
CA ILE A 437 19.00 -13.42 -9.90
C ILE A 437 20.34 -14.20 -9.84
N GLU A 438 20.33 -15.51 -10.05
CA GLU A 438 21.56 -16.32 -10.08
C GLU A 438 21.84 -16.76 -11.52
N ARG A 439 22.60 -15.95 -12.28
CA ARG A 439 23.08 -16.29 -13.63
C ARG A 439 24.52 -15.86 -13.93
N SER A 440 25.40 -16.20 -12.99
CA SER A 440 26.84 -16.40 -13.13
C SER A 440 27.28 -17.08 -11.81
N ASP A 441 28.02 -18.19 -11.80
CA ASP A 441 28.90 -18.73 -12.85
C ASP A 441 28.54 -20.20 -13.18
N GLU A 442 28.28 -20.50 -14.46
CA GLU A 442 28.63 -21.80 -15.02
C GLU A 442 29.92 -21.59 -15.81
N ILE A 443 30.96 -22.35 -15.46
CA ILE A 443 32.26 -22.28 -16.12
C ILE A 443 32.12 -22.97 -17.48
N GLU A 444 32.53 -22.29 -18.56
CA GLU A 444 32.80 -22.96 -19.84
C GLU A 444 34.07 -23.82 -19.64
N ASP A 445 33.87 -25.10 -19.30
CA ASP A 445 34.96 -26.08 -19.27
C ASP A 445 35.46 -26.34 -20.70
N ASP A 446 36.63 -25.76 -21.03
CA ASP A 446 37.38 -26.06 -22.26
C ASP A 446 37.75 -27.56 -22.31
N ASP A 447 37.12 -28.33 -23.21
CA ASP A 447 37.52 -29.70 -23.58
C ASP A 447 38.02 -29.72 -25.04
N ASP A 448 39.31 -29.40 -25.23
CA ASP A 448 40.05 -29.54 -26.49
C ASP A 448 41.27 -30.46 -26.30
N GLY A 449 41.48 -31.38 -27.25
CA GLY A 449 42.54 -32.41 -27.25
C GLY A 449 42.03 -33.85 -27.44
N THR A 450 41.76 -34.32 -28.68
CA THR A 450 42.70 -35.08 -29.58
C THR A 450 43.24 -36.41 -29.00
N ASP A 451 43.33 -37.57 -29.68
CA ASP A 451 43.18 -38.01 -31.09
C ASP A 451 42.89 -39.55 -31.09
N GLU A 452 42.74 -40.38 -32.14
CA GLU A 452 43.02 -40.34 -33.60
C GLU A 452 42.08 -41.34 -34.37
N VAL A 453 41.93 -41.17 -35.70
CA VAL A 453 41.88 -42.18 -36.83
C VAL A 453 41.36 -43.63 -36.57
N ASP A 454 40.43 -44.21 -37.36
CA ASP A 454 40.65 -44.75 -38.74
C ASP A 454 39.37 -44.98 -39.61
N SER A 455 39.61 -45.16 -40.91
CA SER A 455 38.80 -45.33 -42.16
C SER A 455 37.85 -46.56 -42.27
N THR A 456 37.02 -46.83 -43.31
CA THR A 456 36.86 -46.38 -44.74
C THR A 456 35.39 -45.89 -45.06
N ASP A 457 34.72 -45.85 -46.25
CA ASP A 457 34.88 -46.39 -47.64
C ASP A 457 33.97 -45.66 -48.70
N GLU A 458 33.92 -46.11 -49.97
CA GLU A 458 33.02 -45.64 -51.08
C GLU A 458 31.73 -46.52 -51.22
N THR A 459 30.72 -46.41 -52.13
CA THR A 459 30.40 -45.75 -53.45
C THR A 459 28.86 -45.47 -53.51
N ASP A 460 28.30 -44.37 -54.06
CA ASP A 460 28.01 -43.98 -55.48
C ASP A 460 26.82 -44.69 -56.23
N ASP A 461 26.24 -43.98 -57.21
CA ASP A 461 25.18 -44.31 -58.22
C ASP A 461 23.68 -44.42 -57.77
N GLY A 462 22.71 -44.23 -58.70
CA GLY A 462 21.28 -44.53 -58.47
C GLY A 462 20.16 -43.68 -59.13
N HIS A 463 20.26 -43.26 -60.39
CA HIS A 463 19.28 -42.42 -61.13
C HIS A 463 17.74 -42.77 -61.09
N LYS A 464 16.91 -41.71 -61.03
CA LYS A 464 15.63 -41.42 -61.78
C LYS A 464 14.23 -41.97 -61.38
N ASN A 465 13.28 -41.02 -61.37
CA ASN A 465 11.87 -40.99 -61.85
C ASN A 465 10.95 -42.23 -61.76
N ILE A 466 9.70 -42.01 -61.30
CA ILE A 466 8.47 -41.90 -62.14
C ILE A 466 7.27 -41.39 -61.30
N GLU A 467 6.24 -40.85 -61.98
CA GLU A 467 5.00 -40.26 -61.41
C GLU A 467 3.87 -41.30 -61.14
N LEU A 468 2.73 -40.79 -60.66
CA LEU A 468 1.32 -41.18 -60.93
C LEU A 468 0.44 -41.79 -59.81
N THR A 469 -0.57 -40.98 -59.46
CA THR A 469 -1.99 -41.28 -59.13
C THR A 469 -2.38 -42.15 -57.92
N GLU A 470 -3.17 -41.51 -57.04
CA GLU A 470 -4.50 -41.92 -56.55
C GLU A 470 -4.78 -43.40 -56.24
N TYR A 471 -5.06 -43.68 -54.96
CA TYR A 471 -6.40 -44.12 -54.52
C TYR A 471 -6.67 -43.72 -53.06
#